data_AF-A0A523SMY8-F1
#
_entry.id   AF-A0A523SMY8-F1
#
_cell.length_a   1.000
_cell.length_b   1.000
_cell.length_c   1.000
_cell.angle_alpha   90.00
_cell.angle_beta   90.00
_cell.angle_gamma   90.00
#
_symmetry.space_group_name_H-M   'P 1'
#
loop_
_entity.id
_entity.type
_entity.pdbx_description
1 polymer ?
#
loop_
_entity_poly.entity_id
_entity_poly.type
_entity_poly.pdbx_seq_one_letter_code
_entity_poly.pdbx_strand_id
1 'polypeptide(L)'
;MPTSTIVIIVIAGIFTVSMASASYYVYVVPHPAQLRILHNQPDPMINEVITDFKEWYGYPIEVTLTRTDPQTAYEKATTAPWKPNAEIWWGGPLALFEKAGSALLAYNATPFLDGEINETCYSCPLVDSSQTTPRWYAASLYGLGVMYNEDHLISEGLSKPQSWADLTLDKYEGSITMTDPVMSELMSPFVMLILESENWTDGWEYLVKLSAFIRHYDINEIHSTWQTASNFLPLAIVPDFYAYDVMAASAPYVDFTYFNETILQPDPIAIFAKGTYLSEAKAFIDYVLTKQAQNIIGKYHLPIRQDADEYPSEYSPFDQSFPHVEGYNQTLQEIIGDYYQTWISEQHDLIRTAWNEIEKLDKASHEYTLAWNNFTYAGQYIDRSEIEVVYNKTNNWTNTQNITRYMNEWRGNSTIAYSNAAMQAIVDEDGPGATRVLLETNMGDITIELYTDMPITTSNFKNLVQQGVYDDNAFHRVISDFMIQGGEDPSVPTIPDEFTGHNRNDRGTVAMANIQDVPNSGSSQFFINLVDNNYLDLLHPVFGEVVDGMDVVDAIAEVETSGEPYYIPIQDVRIIKAQIVD
;
A
#
# COMPACT_ATOMS: atom_id res chain seq x y z
N MET A 1 -81.16 9.44 37.36
CA MET A 1 -80.35 9.79 36.17
C MET A 1 -80.77 8.87 35.02
N PRO A 2 -80.92 9.36 33.79
CA PRO A 2 -81.25 8.51 32.66
C PRO A 2 -80.09 7.53 32.38
N THR A 3 -80.43 6.31 31.95
CA THR A 3 -79.53 5.16 31.79
C THR A 3 -78.30 5.48 30.91
N SER A 4 -78.44 6.41 29.97
CA SER A 4 -77.38 6.91 29.09
C SER A 4 -76.29 7.70 29.82
N THR A 5 -76.62 8.44 30.89
CA THR A 5 -75.62 9.18 31.68
C THR A 5 -74.75 8.25 32.51
N ILE A 6 -75.31 7.14 33.00
CA ILE A 6 -74.58 6.13 33.77
C ILE A 6 -73.56 5.41 32.87
N VAL A 7 -73.94 5.06 31.64
CA VAL A 7 -73.03 4.41 30.67
C VAL A 7 -71.86 5.32 30.29
N ILE A 8 -72.10 6.62 30.06
CA ILE A 8 -71.02 7.58 29.76
C ILE A 8 -70.06 7.75 30.95
N ILE A 9 -70.59 7.82 32.17
CA ILE A 9 -69.75 7.93 33.37
C ILE A 9 -68.91 6.66 33.58
N VAL A 10 -69.49 5.48 33.34
CA VAL A 10 -68.77 4.20 33.44
C VAL A 10 -67.68 4.09 32.36
N ILE A 11 -67.96 4.47 31.12
CA ILE A 11 -66.95 4.45 30.04
C ILE A 11 -65.84 5.48 30.30
N ALA A 12 -66.19 6.69 30.73
CA ALA A 12 -65.19 7.71 31.11
C ALA A 12 -64.35 7.28 32.32
N GLY A 13 -64.95 6.58 33.29
CA GLY A 13 -64.27 5.96 34.43
C GLY A 13 -63.30 4.85 34.01
N ILE A 14 -63.70 3.98 33.08
CA ILE A 14 -62.84 2.92 32.54
C ILE A 14 -61.65 3.53 31.76
N PHE A 15 -61.89 4.57 30.95
CA PHE A 15 -60.82 5.26 30.23
C PHE A 15 -59.86 6.00 31.17
N THR A 16 -60.36 6.67 32.22
CA THR A 16 -59.49 7.35 33.19
C THR A 16 -58.69 6.35 34.04
N VAL A 17 -59.27 5.23 34.44
CA VAL A 17 -58.54 4.14 35.12
C VAL A 17 -57.52 3.49 34.18
N SER A 18 -57.85 3.29 32.90
CA SER A 18 -56.92 2.75 31.90
C SER A 18 -55.76 3.71 31.62
N MET A 19 -56.02 5.02 31.48
CA MET A 19 -54.98 6.02 31.31
C MET A 19 -54.12 6.18 32.57
N ALA A 20 -54.74 6.18 33.76
CA ALA A 20 -53.99 6.20 35.01
C ALA A 20 -53.16 4.94 35.22
N SER A 21 -53.66 3.76 34.80
CA SER A 21 -52.92 2.50 34.86
C SER A 21 -51.76 2.48 33.87
N ALA A 22 -51.93 2.99 32.65
CA ALA A 22 -50.85 3.12 31.66
C ALA A 22 -49.80 4.14 32.12
N SER A 23 -50.23 5.28 32.66
CA SER A 23 -49.32 6.27 33.24
C SER A 23 -48.58 5.72 34.47
N TYR A 24 -49.25 4.96 35.35
CA TYR A 24 -48.62 4.27 36.46
C TYR A 24 -47.63 3.18 35.98
N TYR A 25 -47.96 2.45 34.93
CA TYR A 25 -47.08 1.44 34.32
C TYR A 25 -45.81 2.06 33.72
N VAL A 26 -45.93 3.25 33.11
CA VAL A 26 -44.82 3.99 32.52
C VAL A 26 -43.94 4.67 33.59
N TYR A 27 -44.52 5.12 34.72
CA TYR A 27 -43.79 5.88 35.74
C TYR A 27 -43.32 5.08 36.96
N VAL A 28 -43.91 3.91 37.23
CA VAL A 28 -43.69 3.18 38.50
C VAL A 28 -43.07 1.80 38.29
N VAL A 29 -43.14 1.23 37.09
CA VAL A 29 -42.38 0.02 36.75
C VAL A 29 -41.01 0.45 36.24
N PRO A 30 -39.92 0.30 37.01
CA PRO A 30 -38.59 0.56 36.50
C PRO A 30 -38.36 -0.41 35.33
N HIS A 31 -38.28 0.15 34.13
CA HIS A 31 -37.75 -0.61 33.01
C HIS A 31 -36.26 -0.77 33.27
N PRO A 32 -35.67 -1.97 33.03
CA PRO A 32 -34.23 -2.12 33.14
C PRO A 32 -33.56 -1.09 32.25
N ALA A 33 -32.43 -0.56 32.69
CA ALA A 33 -31.56 0.25 31.85
C ALA A 33 -31.26 -0.54 30.56
N GLN A 34 -31.03 0.13 29.44
CA GLN A 34 -30.77 -0.54 28.18
C GLN A 34 -29.46 -0.04 27.57
N LEU A 35 -28.70 -0.95 26.98
CA LEU A 35 -27.48 -0.64 26.25
C LEU A 35 -27.41 -1.49 24.99
N ARG A 36 -27.16 -0.88 23.84
CA ARG A 36 -27.03 -1.58 22.56
C ARG A 36 -25.65 -1.30 21.97
N ILE A 37 -24.94 -2.35 21.62
CA ILE A 37 -23.53 -2.29 21.23
C ILE A 37 -23.39 -2.89 19.83
N LEU A 38 -22.85 -2.10 18.91
CA LEU A 38 -22.30 -2.61 17.65
C LEU A 38 -20.84 -2.98 17.90
N HIS A 39 -20.47 -4.23 17.61
CA HIS A 39 -19.10 -4.72 17.81
C HIS A 39 -18.62 -5.64 16.69
N ASN A 40 -17.30 -5.73 16.51
CA ASN A 40 -16.63 -6.76 15.71
C ASN A 40 -15.80 -7.74 16.56
N GLN A 41 -15.70 -7.50 17.87
CA GLN A 41 -14.97 -8.30 18.84
C GLN A 41 -15.40 -9.77 18.89
N PRO A 42 -14.49 -10.70 19.26
CA PRO A 42 -14.80 -12.12 19.42
C PRO A 42 -15.83 -12.38 20.52
N ASP A 43 -16.70 -13.37 20.29
CA ASP A 43 -17.81 -13.71 21.20
C ASP A 43 -17.34 -14.03 22.63
N PRO A 44 -16.24 -14.78 22.88
CA PRO A 44 -15.75 -15.02 24.23
C PRO A 44 -15.43 -13.73 24.99
N MET A 45 -14.67 -12.81 24.37
CA MET A 45 -14.27 -11.56 24.99
C MET A 45 -15.48 -10.68 25.32
N ILE A 46 -16.33 -10.40 24.33
CA ILE A 46 -17.45 -9.47 24.53
C ILE A 46 -18.45 -10.02 25.56
N ASN A 47 -18.69 -11.33 25.60
CA ASN A 47 -19.60 -11.92 26.58
C ASN A 47 -19.05 -11.84 28.01
N GLU A 48 -17.75 -12.02 28.19
CA GLU A 48 -17.09 -11.89 29.50
C GLU A 48 -17.13 -10.44 30.00
N VAL A 49 -16.74 -9.48 29.14
CA VAL A 49 -16.81 -8.03 29.43
C VAL A 49 -18.24 -7.61 29.80
N ILE A 50 -19.26 -8.10 29.10
CA ILE A 50 -20.65 -7.71 29.34
C ILE A 50 -21.22 -8.35 30.60
N THR A 51 -20.77 -9.57 30.93
CA THR A 51 -21.14 -10.23 32.18
C THR A 51 -20.59 -9.46 33.38
N ASP A 52 -19.31 -9.10 33.33
CA ASP A 52 -18.64 -8.35 34.39
C ASP A 52 -19.15 -6.90 34.48
N PHE A 53 -19.42 -6.24 33.34
CA PHE A 53 -20.05 -4.92 33.30
C PHE A 53 -21.41 -4.89 34.03
N LYS A 54 -22.25 -5.92 33.84
CA LYS A 54 -23.57 -5.99 34.49
C LYS A 54 -23.45 -6.06 36.01
N GLU A 55 -22.43 -6.75 36.52
CA GLU A 55 -22.11 -6.79 37.94
C GLU A 55 -21.57 -5.44 38.42
N TRP A 56 -20.60 -4.88 37.70
CA TRP A 56 -19.97 -3.59 38.00
C TRP A 56 -20.98 -2.43 38.01
N TYR A 57 -21.94 -2.42 37.07
CA TYR A 57 -22.95 -1.38 36.94
C TYR A 57 -23.89 -1.31 38.15
N GLY A 58 -24.08 -2.43 38.86
CA GLY A 58 -24.79 -2.48 40.15
C GLY A 58 -26.32 -2.32 40.08
N TYR A 59 -26.89 -2.13 38.88
CA TYR A 59 -28.35 -2.03 38.64
C TYR A 59 -28.79 -2.96 37.50
N PRO A 60 -30.07 -3.38 37.45
CA PRO A 60 -30.58 -4.17 36.32
C PRO A 60 -30.42 -3.43 34.98
N ILE A 61 -29.64 -4.01 34.08
CA ILE A 61 -29.39 -3.51 32.73
C ILE A 61 -29.52 -4.63 31.69
N GLU A 62 -30.27 -4.36 30.64
CA GLU A 62 -30.39 -5.21 29.46
C GLU A 62 -29.38 -4.73 28.42
N VAL A 63 -28.46 -5.62 28.02
CA VAL A 63 -27.44 -5.32 27.03
C VAL A 63 -27.69 -6.15 25.78
N THR A 64 -27.85 -5.49 24.64
CA THR A 64 -28.02 -6.12 23.32
C THR A 64 -26.74 -5.97 22.52
N LEU A 65 -26.18 -7.09 22.10
CA LEU A 65 -25.01 -7.14 21.23
C LEU A 65 -25.46 -7.33 19.77
N THR A 66 -24.85 -6.60 18.84
CA THR A 66 -25.06 -6.79 17.41
C THR A 66 -23.70 -6.80 16.73
N ARG A 67 -23.27 -7.98 16.28
CA ARG A 67 -22.06 -8.12 15.48
C ARG A 67 -22.25 -7.42 14.14
N THR A 68 -21.27 -6.61 13.72
CA THR A 68 -21.31 -5.84 12.47
C THR A 68 -19.91 -5.62 11.94
N ASP A 69 -19.76 -5.50 10.62
CA ASP A 69 -18.52 -5.01 10.03
C ASP A 69 -18.35 -3.49 10.30
N PRO A 70 -17.10 -2.98 10.32
CA PRO A 70 -16.83 -1.58 10.64
C PRO A 70 -17.46 -0.58 9.67
N GLN A 71 -17.54 -0.91 8.38
CA GLN A 71 -18.10 -0.02 7.36
C GLN A 71 -19.61 0.18 7.58
N THR A 72 -20.34 -0.90 7.85
CA THR A 72 -21.76 -0.84 8.23
C THR A 72 -21.97 -0.03 9.52
N ALA A 73 -21.06 -0.14 10.50
CA ALA A 73 -21.14 0.64 11.73
C ALA A 73 -20.95 2.15 11.46
N TYR A 74 -19.98 2.51 10.63
CA TYR A 74 -19.73 3.88 10.16
C TYR A 74 -20.95 4.48 9.44
N GLU A 75 -21.58 3.72 8.54
CA GLU A 75 -22.78 4.16 7.82
C GLU A 75 -23.97 4.38 8.76
N LYS A 76 -24.14 3.52 9.77
CA LYS A 76 -25.15 3.72 10.82
C LYS A 76 -24.85 4.97 11.67
N ALA A 77 -23.59 5.32 11.88
CA ALA A 77 -23.19 6.53 12.58
C ALA A 77 -23.62 7.80 11.80
N THR A 78 -23.33 7.80 10.50
CA THR A 78 -23.31 9.03 9.69
C THR A 78 -24.59 9.29 8.90
N THR A 79 -25.47 8.31 8.71
CA THR A 79 -26.69 8.48 7.91
C THR A 79 -27.80 9.26 8.64
N ALA A 80 -28.28 10.33 8.01
CA ALA A 80 -28.99 11.42 8.68
C ALA A 80 -30.46 11.21 9.12
N PRO A 81 -31.32 10.34 8.54
CA PRO A 81 -32.70 10.24 9.03
C PRO A 81 -32.93 9.21 10.13
N TRP A 82 -31.98 8.29 10.40
CA TRP A 82 -32.22 7.16 11.29
C TRP A 82 -31.45 7.31 12.61
N LYS A 83 -32.07 6.89 13.72
CA LYS A 83 -31.30 6.58 14.93
C LYS A 83 -30.39 5.40 14.61
N PRO A 84 -29.13 5.37 15.07
CA PRO A 84 -28.21 4.26 14.84
C PRO A 84 -28.73 2.91 15.39
N ASN A 85 -29.79 2.94 16.20
CA ASN A 85 -30.33 1.81 16.96
C ASN A 85 -29.28 1.12 17.84
N ALA A 86 -28.26 1.90 18.22
CA ALA A 86 -27.16 1.52 19.08
C ALA A 86 -26.70 2.74 19.89
N GLU A 87 -26.01 2.46 20.98
CA GLU A 87 -25.36 3.46 21.84
C GLU A 87 -23.86 3.44 21.67
N ILE A 88 -23.27 2.24 21.53
CA ILE A 88 -21.83 2.02 21.44
C ILE A 88 -21.47 1.51 20.05
N TRP A 89 -20.37 2.02 19.52
CA TRP A 89 -19.59 1.41 18.45
C TRP A 89 -18.25 0.97 19.04
N TRP A 90 -17.97 -0.33 19.01
CA TRP A 90 -16.70 -0.90 19.46
C TRP A 90 -16.02 -1.66 18.31
N GLY A 91 -14.92 -1.07 17.86
CA GLY A 91 -13.89 -1.69 17.04
C GLY A 91 -14.00 -1.44 15.54
N GLY A 92 -12.90 -1.74 14.87
CA GLY A 92 -12.64 -1.40 13.47
C GLY A 92 -11.49 -0.40 13.30
N PRO A 93 -11.17 0.00 12.07
CA PRO A 93 -10.06 0.92 11.82
C PRO A 93 -10.36 2.33 12.36
N LEU A 94 -9.36 2.97 12.94
CA LEU A 94 -9.44 4.31 13.52
C LEU A 94 -9.93 5.37 12.52
N ALA A 95 -9.51 5.27 11.25
CA ALA A 95 -9.87 6.22 10.19
C ALA A 95 -11.39 6.38 10.04
N LEU A 96 -12.18 5.33 10.26
CA LEU A 96 -13.65 5.41 10.20
C LEU A 96 -14.24 6.21 11.38
N PHE A 97 -13.65 6.13 12.56
CA PHE A 97 -14.06 6.90 13.73
C PHE A 97 -13.72 8.38 13.55
N GLU A 98 -12.54 8.69 13.01
CA GLU A 98 -12.13 10.05 12.67
C GLU A 98 -13.03 10.67 11.60
N LYS A 99 -13.32 9.92 10.52
CA LYS A 99 -14.28 10.32 9.48
C LYS A 99 -15.70 10.53 10.03
N ALA A 100 -16.13 9.74 11.02
CA ALA A 100 -17.46 9.87 11.62
C ALA A 100 -17.63 11.20 12.38
N GLY A 101 -16.55 11.73 12.95
CA GLY A 101 -16.52 13.08 13.50
C GLY A 101 -17.69 13.37 14.45
N SER A 102 -18.53 14.34 14.11
CA SER A 102 -19.63 14.81 14.98
C SER A 102 -20.81 13.83 15.10
N ALA A 103 -20.78 12.71 14.35
CA ALA A 103 -21.69 11.59 14.57
C ALA A 103 -21.41 10.86 15.90
N LEU A 104 -20.22 11.06 16.48
CA LEU A 104 -19.79 10.51 17.76
C LEU A 104 -19.96 11.55 18.88
N LEU A 105 -20.38 11.09 20.05
CA LEU A 105 -20.59 11.92 21.23
C LEU A 105 -19.24 12.31 21.84
N ALA A 106 -19.02 13.60 22.04
CA ALA A 106 -17.89 14.07 22.83
C ALA A 106 -18.13 13.75 24.32
N TYR A 107 -17.20 13.03 24.94
CA TYR A 107 -17.27 12.60 26.33
C TYR A 107 -15.88 12.56 26.96
N ASN A 108 -15.75 12.95 28.24
CA ASN A 108 -14.52 12.80 29.01
C ASN A 108 -14.66 11.58 29.93
N ALA A 109 -14.03 10.47 29.57
CA ALA A 109 -14.00 9.27 30.37
C ALA A 109 -13.17 9.45 31.65
N THR A 110 -13.68 8.88 32.74
CA THR A 110 -13.16 9.06 34.10
C THR A 110 -11.72 8.56 34.25
N PRO A 111 -11.34 7.35 33.74
CA PRO A 111 -9.95 6.87 33.88
C PRO A 111 -8.88 7.75 33.25
N PHE A 112 -9.20 8.47 32.16
CA PHE A 112 -8.29 9.46 31.58
C PHE A 112 -8.23 10.75 32.40
N LEU A 113 -9.36 11.22 32.92
CA LEU A 113 -9.41 12.38 33.81
C LEU A 113 -8.61 12.16 35.11
N ASP A 114 -8.64 10.93 35.62
CA ASP A 114 -7.95 10.54 36.84
C ASP A 114 -6.45 10.22 36.59
N GLY A 115 -6.00 10.28 35.34
CA GLY A 115 -4.60 10.02 34.95
C GLY A 115 -4.19 8.55 35.08
N GLU A 116 -5.14 7.63 35.02
CA GLU A 116 -4.90 6.18 35.10
C GLU A 116 -4.41 5.59 33.77
N ILE A 117 -4.68 6.27 32.66
CA ILE A 117 -4.30 5.86 31.31
C ILE A 117 -3.59 7.04 30.64
N ASN A 118 -2.46 6.75 29.98
CA ASN A 118 -1.74 7.73 29.18
C ASN A 118 -2.52 8.05 27.89
N GLU A 119 -2.29 9.23 27.30
CA GLU A 119 -2.93 9.58 26.02
C GLU A 119 -2.37 8.79 24.83
N THR A 120 -1.16 8.24 24.96
CA THR A 120 -0.50 7.44 23.92
C THR A 120 0.20 6.21 24.49
N CYS A 121 0.37 5.20 23.64
CA CYS A 121 1.30 4.09 23.81
C CYS A 121 2.28 4.15 22.64
N TYR A 122 3.54 4.57 22.91
CA TYR A 122 4.47 5.01 21.88
C TYR A 122 3.84 6.08 20.96
N SER A 123 3.80 5.82 19.64
CA SER A 123 3.15 6.66 18.63
C SER A 123 1.64 6.37 18.47
N CYS A 124 1.12 5.31 19.08
CA CYS A 124 -0.29 4.95 18.99
C CYS A 124 -1.16 5.83 19.91
N PRO A 125 -2.15 6.57 19.38
CA PRO A 125 -3.06 7.33 20.22
C PRO A 125 -4.06 6.41 20.94
N LEU A 126 -4.24 6.62 22.24
CA LEU A 126 -5.22 5.89 23.06
C LEU A 126 -6.54 6.66 23.22
N VAL A 127 -6.59 7.90 22.73
CA VAL A 127 -7.72 8.81 22.87
C VAL A 127 -7.74 9.82 21.72
N ASP A 128 -8.93 10.28 21.36
CA ASP A 128 -9.11 11.40 20.42
C ASP A 128 -8.55 12.71 20.99
N SER A 129 -7.35 13.07 20.55
CA SER A 129 -6.66 14.32 20.89
C SER A 129 -6.90 15.44 19.87
N SER A 130 -7.71 15.20 18.83
CA SER A 130 -8.00 16.19 17.79
C SER A 130 -8.94 17.31 18.25
N GLN A 131 -9.59 17.12 19.40
CA GLN A 131 -10.57 18.04 19.99
C GLN A 131 -10.30 18.24 21.49
N THR A 132 -10.90 19.28 22.08
CA THR A 132 -10.83 19.51 23.54
C THR A 132 -11.61 18.50 24.38
N THR A 133 -12.51 17.73 23.77
CA THR A 133 -13.27 16.67 24.43
C THR A 133 -13.27 15.46 23.48
N PRO A 134 -12.69 14.32 23.90
CA PRO A 134 -12.54 13.15 23.04
C PRO A 134 -13.87 12.61 22.53
N ARG A 135 -13.87 12.04 21.32
CA ARG A 135 -15.03 11.35 20.74
C ARG A 135 -14.89 9.84 20.67
N TRP A 136 -13.67 9.33 20.80
CA TRP A 136 -13.35 7.92 20.84
C TRP A 136 -12.18 7.68 21.80
N TYR A 137 -12.08 6.45 22.27
CA TYR A 137 -11.00 5.93 23.12
C TYR A 137 -10.51 4.61 22.52
N ALA A 138 -9.26 4.23 22.72
CA ALA A 138 -8.83 2.86 22.49
C ALA A 138 -9.47 1.96 23.57
N ALA A 139 -10.08 0.85 23.17
CA ALA A 139 -10.52 -0.20 24.09
C ALA A 139 -9.46 -1.29 24.22
N SER A 140 -8.72 -1.55 23.15
CA SER A 140 -7.56 -2.43 23.09
C SER A 140 -6.55 -1.89 22.07
N LEU A 141 -5.41 -2.54 21.96
CA LEU A 141 -4.38 -2.30 20.94
C LEU A 141 -4.26 -3.52 20.03
N TYR A 142 -3.72 -3.29 18.84
CA TYR A 142 -3.22 -4.36 17.97
C TYR A 142 -1.97 -3.91 17.22
N GLY A 143 -1.14 -4.88 16.86
CA GLY A 143 -0.03 -4.71 15.93
C GLY A 143 -0.12 -5.72 14.79
N LEU A 144 0.69 -5.48 13.75
CA LEU A 144 0.90 -6.42 12.66
C LEU A 144 1.99 -7.42 13.01
N GLY A 145 1.79 -8.67 12.63
CA GLY A 145 2.79 -9.72 12.78
C GLY A 145 2.49 -10.90 11.86
N VAL A 146 3.05 -12.05 12.20
CA VAL A 146 2.90 -13.27 11.42
C VAL A 146 2.25 -14.36 12.25
N MET A 147 1.09 -14.79 11.78
CA MET A 147 0.45 -16.04 12.20
C MET A 147 1.08 -17.18 11.41
N TYR A 148 1.40 -18.29 12.08
CA TYR A 148 2.00 -19.45 11.42
C TYR A 148 1.40 -20.77 11.89
N ASN A 149 1.45 -21.76 11.00
CA ASN A 149 1.08 -23.15 11.29
C ASN A 149 2.35 -23.98 11.47
N GLU A 150 2.64 -24.41 12.70
CA GLU A 150 3.85 -25.15 13.05
C GLU A 150 3.96 -26.48 12.31
N ASP A 151 2.86 -27.23 12.23
CA ASP A 151 2.83 -28.53 11.56
C ASP A 151 3.09 -28.37 10.04
N HIS A 152 2.54 -27.32 9.43
CA HIS A 152 2.80 -27.01 8.01
C HIS A 152 4.28 -26.69 7.78
N LEU A 153 4.84 -25.77 8.59
CA LEU A 153 6.24 -25.38 8.48
C LEU A 153 7.15 -26.60 8.60
N ILE A 154 6.89 -27.49 9.57
CA ILE A 154 7.63 -28.73 9.74
C ILE A 154 7.49 -29.66 8.52
N SER A 155 6.28 -29.78 7.95
CA SER A 155 6.04 -30.66 6.80
C SER A 155 6.76 -30.21 5.52
N GLU A 156 6.93 -28.91 5.34
CA GLU A 156 7.66 -28.30 4.21
C GLU A 156 9.17 -28.13 4.50
N GLY A 157 9.64 -28.54 5.68
CA GLY A 157 11.04 -28.37 6.07
C GLY A 157 11.45 -26.90 6.29
N LEU A 158 10.47 -26.03 6.56
CA LEU A 158 10.65 -24.61 6.81
C LEU A 158 10.85 -24.34 8.31
N SER A 159 11.68 -23.34 8.59
CA SER A 159 11.82 -22.76 9.94
C SER A 159 10.76 -21.68 10.17
N LYS A 160 10.41 -21.40 11.43
CA LYS A 160 9.72 -20.16 11.78
C LYS A 160 10.57 -18.95 11.35
N PRO A 161 10.05 -17.99 10.56
CA PRO A 161 10.75 -16.74 10.27
C PRO A 161 11.01 -15.94 11.55
N GLN A 162 12.12 -15.20 11.61
CA GLN A 162 12.58 -14.47 12.80
C GLN A 162 12.48 -12.94 12.65
N SER A 163 12.38 -12.44 11.43
CA SER A 163 12.30 -11.01 11.11
C SER A 163 11.43 -10.76 9.88
N TRP A 164 11.07 -9.50 9.61
CA TRP A 164 10.41 -9.14 8.36
C TRP A 164 11.25 -9.58 7.16
N ALA A 165 12.56 -9.27 7.16
CA ALA A 165 13.49 -9.63 6.09
C ALA A 165 13.46 -11.13 5.72
N ASP A 166 13.28 -12.03 6.70
CA ASP A 166 13.21 -13.47 6.46
C ASP A 166 12.09 -13.85 5.47
N LEU A 167 10.98 -13.12 5.43
CA LEU A 167 9.84 -13.43 4.56
C LEU A 167 10.16 -13.31 3.06
N THR A 168 11.28 -12.69 2.69
CA THR A 168 11.74 -12.57 1.30
C THR A 168 12.89 -13.52 0.95
N LEU A 169 13.19 -14.48 1.83
CA LEU A 169 14.12 -15.58 1.51
C LEU A 169 13.45 -16.61 0.60
N ASP A 170 14.12 -17.03 -0.48
CA ASP A 170 13.63 -17.96 -1.52
C ASP A 170 12.86 -19.19 -0.96
N LYS A 171 13.24 -19.70 0.23
CA LYS A 171 12.55 -20.83 0.89
C LYS A 171 11.08 -20.56 1.26
N TYR A 172 10.64 -19.31 1.37
CA TYR A 172 9.24 -18.95 1.70
C TYR A 172 8.42 -18.52 0.49
N GLU A 173 8.98 -18.61 -0.72
CA GLU A 173 8.24 -18.30 -1.94
C GLU A 173 6.95 -19.13 -2.01
N GLY A 174 5.82 -18.47 -2.27
CA GLY A 174 4.52 -19.10 -2.36
C GLY A 174 4.00 -19.69 -1.04
N SER A 175 4.64 -19.41 0.09
CA SER A 175 4.28 -19.91 1.42
C SER A 175 3.57 -18.87 2.29
N ILE A 176 3.38 -17.66 1.77
CA ILE A 176 2.85 -16.50 2.50
C ILE A 176 1.49 -16.12 1.93
N THR A 177 0.55 -15.81 2.82
CA THR A 177 -0.72 -15.17 2.47
C THR A 177 -0.94 -13.88 3.23
N MET A 178 -1.63 -12.92 2.61
CA MET A 178 -2.06 -11.69 3.27
C MET A 178 -3.17 -11.03 2.46
N THR A 179 -3.90 -10.14 3.12
CA THR A 179 -4.78 -9.18 2.42
C THR A 179 -3.94 -8.05 1.85
N ASP A 180 -4.30 -7.58 0.67
CA ASP A 180 -3.64 -6.42 0.06
C ASP A 180 -3.73 -5.20 1.01
N PRO A 181 -2.61 -4.57 1.41
CA PRO A 181 -2.61 -3.41 2.31
C PRO A 181 -3.53 -2.27 1.90
N VAL A 182 -3.80 -2.06 0.61
CA VAL A 182 -4.66 -0.96 0.15
C VAL A 182 -6.14 -1.30 0.20
N MET A 183 -6.48 -2.59 0.30
CA MET A 183 -7.86 -3.07 0.41
C MET A 183 -8.34 -3.19 1.86
N SER A 184 -7.44 -3.01 2.83
CA SER A 184 -7.75 -3.07 4.25
C SER A 184 -7.12 -1.94 5.04
N GLU A 185 -7.95 -1.12 5.67
CA GLU A 185 -7.52 -0.07 6.58
C GLU A 185 -6.68 -0.61 7.76
N LEU A 186 -6.88 -1.88 8.18
CA LEU A 186 -6.11 -2.54 9.24
C LEU A 186 -4.73 -2.98 8.78
N MET A 187 -4.59 -3.32 7.49
CA MET A 187 -3.31 -3.71 6.88
C MET A 187 -2.56 -2.52 6.28
N SER A 188 -3.24 -1.39 6.06
CA SER A 188 -2.65 -0.19 5.47
C SER A 188 -1.35 0.30 6.13
N PRO A 189 -1.10 0.14 7.46
CA PRO A 189 0.17 0.53 8.05
C PRO A 189 1.33 -0.38 7.66
N PHE A 190 1.06 -1.58 7.13
CA PHE A 190 2.10 -2.55 6.78
C PHE A 190 3.16 -1.96 5.86
N VAL A 191 2.74 -1.16 4.88
CA VAL A 191 3.66 -0.50 3.94
C VAL A 191 4.62 0.43 4.69
N MET A 192 4.07 1.27 5.56
CA MET A 192 4.89 2.18 6.38
C MET A 192 5.73 1.45 7.42
N LEU A 193 5.25 0.33 7.97
CA LEU A 193 6.02 -0.52 8.88
C LEU A 193 7.31 -0.96 8.19
N ILE A 194 7.21 -1.51 6.98
CA ILE A 194 8.40 -1.93 6.23
C ILE A 194 9.30 -0.73 5.91
N LEU A 195 8.75 0.36 5.38
CA LEU A 195 9.54 1.52 4.97
C LEU A 195 10.24 2.27 6.11
N GLU A 196 9.74 2.17 7.34
CA GLU A 196 10.39 2.75 8.52
C GLU A 196 11.35 1.76 9.21
N SER A 197 11.09 0.44 9.08
CA SER A 197 11.97 -0.61 9.63
C SER A 197 13.22 -0.87 8.80
N GLU A 198 13.14 -0.59 7.50
CA GLU A 198 14.23 -0.71 6.54
C GLU A 198 14.64 0.68 6.05
N ASN A 199 15.78 0.79 5.37
CA ASN A 199 16.02 2.03 4.61
C ASN A 199 15.00 2.13 3.46
N TRP A 200 14.69 3.35 3.03
CA TRP A 200 13.59 3.61 2.11
C TRP A 200 13.63 2.79 0.82
N THR A 201 14.80 2.71 0.18
CA THR A 201 14.99 1.96 -1.08
C THR A 201 14.83 0.47 -0.83
N ASP A 202 15.52 -0.09 0.17
CA ASP A 202 15.47 -1.52 0.50
C ASP A 202 14.06 -1.95 0.94
N GLY A 203 13.31 -1.07 1.62
CA GLY A 203 11.91 -1.30 1.98
C GLY A 203 11.00 -1.44 0.77
N TRP A 204 11.17 -0.63 -0.28
CA TRP A 204 10.44 -0.82 -1.53
C TRP A 204 10.86 -2.09 -2.27
N GLU A 205 12.15 -2.41 -2.32
CA GLU A 205 12.62 -3.67 -2.90
C GLU A 205 12.00 -4.87 -2.17
N TYR A 206 11.96 -4.82 -0.83
CA TYR A 206 11.31 -5.82 0.00
C TYR A 206 9.84 -5.99 -0.36
N LEU A 207 9.08 -4.90 -0.47
CA LEU A 207 7.65 -4.95 -0.77
C LEU A 207 7.37 -5.54 -2.16
N VAL A 208 8.21 -5.22 -3.15
CA VAL A 208 8.11 -5.82 -4.50
C VAL A 208 8.41 -7.31 -4.46
N LYS A 209 9.49 -7.73 -3.77
CA LYS A 209 9.80 -9.16 -3.60
C LYS A 209 8.71 -9.92 -2.86
N LEU A 210 8.22 -9.37 -1.76
CA LEU A 210 7.15 -9.97 -0.97
C LEU A 210 5.90 -10.15 -1.82
N SER A 211 5.55 -9.15 -2.65
CA SER A 211 4.44 -9.26 -3.61
C SER A 211 4.65 -10.40 -4.61
N ALA A 212 5.87 -10.64 -5.08
CA ALA A 212 6.15 -11.79 -5.95
C ALA A 212 5.97 -13.14 -5.22
N PHE A 213 6.28 -13.20 -3.92
CA PHE A 213 6.16 -14.43 -3.13
C PHE A 213 4.71 -14.74 -2.75
N ILE A 214 3.85 -13.73 -2.69
CA ILE A 214 2.41 -13.89 -2.44
C ILE A 214 1.74 -14.39 -3.71
N ARG A 215 1.06 -15.54 -3.64
CA ARG A 215 0.40 -16.16 -4.82
C ARG A 215 -0.71 -15.28 -5.38
N HIS A 216 -1.60 -14.88 -4.49
CA HIS A 216 -2.69 -13.96 -4.71
C HIS A 216 -2.97 -13.25 -3.39
N TYR A 217 -3.35 -11.97 -3.44
CA TYR A 217 -3.86 -11.30 -2.26
C TYR A 217 -5.25 -11.81 -1.88
N ASP A 218 -5.48 -11.95 -0.59
CA ASP A 218 -6.74 -12.39 -0.04
C ASP A 218 -7.79 -11.28 -0.02
N ILE A 219 -9.06 -11.69 -0.03
CA ILE A 219 -10.20 -10.76 0.01
C ILE A 219 -10.36 -10.04 1.37
N ASN A 220 -9.80 -10.60 2.45
CA ASN A 220 -9.78 -10.06 3.83
C ASN A 220 -8.93 -10.95 4.75
N GLU A 221 -8.64 -10.45 5.95
CA GLU A 221 -7.73 -11.11 6.91
C GLU A 221 -8.33 -12.40 7.48
N ILE A 222 -9.67 -12.49 7.53
CA ILE A 222 -10.36 -13.73 7.88
C ILE A 222 -9.98 -14.82 6.87
N HIS A 223 -9.92 -14.51 5.58
CA HIS A 223 -9.49 -15.50 4.59
C HIS A 223 -8.03 -15.92 4.81
N SER A 224 -7.13 -14.97 5.06
CA SER A 224 -5.71 -15.25 5.35
C SER A 224 -5.52 -16.15 6.56
N THR A 225 -6.21 -15.83 7.66
CA THR A 225 -6.15 -16.64 8.89
C THR A 225 -6.72 -18.03 8.70
N TRP A 226 -7.80 -18.18 7.93
CA TRP A 226 -8.40 -19.49 7.64
C TRP A 226 -7.49 -20.37 6.79
N GLN A 227 -6.78 -19.81 5.81
CA GLN A 227 -5.80 -20.56 5.03
C GLN A 227 -4.70 -21.13 5.92
N THR A 228 -4.17 -20.31 6.83
CA THR A 228 -3.11 -20.74 7.76
C THR A 228 -3.61 -21.75 8.79
N ALA A 229 -4.77 -21.48 9.41
CA ALA A 229 -5.37 -22.37 10.39
C ALA A 229 -5.80 -23.73 9.82
N SER A 230 -6.15 -23.77 8.53
CA SER A 230 -6.58 -24.99 7.83
C SER A 230 -5.43 -25.75 7.19
N ASN A 231 -4.18 -25.38 7.49
CA ASN A 231 -2.98 -26.02 6.94
C ASN A 231 -2.86 -25.87 5.40
N PHE A 232 -3.41 -24.82 4.80
CA PHE A 232 -3.34 -24.57 3.34
C PHE A 232 -2.08 -23.80 2.94
N LEU A 233 -1.73 -22.76 3.71
CA LEU A 233 -0.45 -22.05 3.61
C LEU A 233 0.15 -21.93 5.02
N PRO A 234 1.49 -21.97 5.17
CA PRO A 234 2.10 -21.99 6.49
C PRO A 234 2.15 -20.63 7.20
N LEU A 235 2.10 -19.51 6.47
CA LEU A 235 2.34 -18.16 7.00
C LEU A 235 1.25 -17.19 6.57
N ALA A 236 0.73 -16.38 7.50
CA ALA A 236 -0.14 -15.25 7.21
C ALA A 236 0.33 -13.96 7.90
N ILE A 237 0.45 -12.87 7.14
CA ILE A 237 0.69 -11.53 7.70
C ILE A 237 -0.68 -10.94 8.05
N VAL A 238 -0.92 -10.70 9.34
CA VAL A 238 -2.23 -10.28 9.86
C VAL A 238 -2.10 -9.40 11.11
N PRO A 239 -3.14 -8.61 11.45
CA PRO A 239 -3.32 -8.06 12.79
C PRO A 239 -3.38 -9.19 13.83
N ASP A 240 -2.72 -8.97 14.96
CA ASP A 240 -2.55 -9.95 16.03
C ASP A 240 -3.86 -10.58 16.54
N PHE A 241 -4.92 -9.78 16.70
CA PHE A 241 -6.18 -10.24 17.26
C PHE A 241 -6.86 -11.32 16.40
N TYR A 242 -6.67 -11.29 15.07
CA TYR A 242 -7.17 -12.38 14.23
C TYR A 242 -6.45 -13.70 14.50
N ALA A 243 -5.15 -13.65 14.82
CA ALA A 243 -4.39 -14.84 15.18
C ALA A 243 -4.78 -15.32 16.59
N TYR A 244 -4.88 -14.40 17.57
CA TYR A 244 -5.30 -14.73 18.93
C TYR A 244 -6.70 -15.35 18.98
N ASP A 245 -7.64 -14.87 18.15
CA ASP A 245 -8.97 -15.46 18.01
C ASP A 245 -8.92 -16.93 17.56
N VAL A 246 -8.05 -17.25 16.60
CA VAL A 246 -7.86 -18.63 16.12
C VAL A 246 -7.18 -19.49 17.19
N MET A 247 -6.15 -18.96 17.87
CA MET A 247 -5.44 -19.66 18.94
C MET A 247 -6.39 -19.99 20.11
N ALA A 248 -7.23 -19.05 20.50
CA ALA A 248 -8.25 -19.23 21.53
C ALA A 248 -9.33 -20.26 21.13
N ALA A 249 -9.60 -20.41 19.83
CA ALA A 249 -10.54 -21.40 19.29
C ALA A 249 -9.99 -22.85 19.24
N SER A 250 -8.87 -23.14 19.92
CA SER A 250 -8.26 -24.48 20.05
C SER A 250 -7.62 -25.04 18.78
N ALA A 251 -6.87 -24.21 18.05
CA ALA A 251 -5.93 -24.65 17.02
C ALA A 251 -4.51 -24.74 17.62
N PRO A 252 -4.11 -25.87 18.27
CA PRO A 252 -2.88 -25.94 19.05
C PRO A 252 -1.58 -25.88 18.23
N TYR A 253 -1.69 -25.98 16.91
CA TYR A 253 -0.59 -25.93 15.94
C TYR A 253 -0.47 -24.55 15.28
N VAL A 254 -1.35 -23.61 15.64
CA VAL A 254 -1.29 -22.21 15.19
C VAL A 254 -0.70 -21.38 16.29
N ASP A 255 0.20 -20.49 15.92
CA ASP A 255 0.79 -19.52 16.84
C ASP A 255 1.07 -18.20 16.11
N PHE A 256 1.45 -17.17 16.86
CA PHE A 256 1.66 -15.82 16.36
C PHE A 256 2.98 -15.24 16.86
N THR A 257 3.62 -14.41 16.04
CA THR A 257 4.81 -13.69 16.46
C THR A 257 4.79 -12.28 15.89
N TYR A 258 5.19 -11.32 16.73
CA TYR A 258 5.76 -10.08 16.21
C TYR A 258 7.20 -10.36 15.78
N PHE A 259 7.71 -9.53 14.88
CA PHE A 259 9.13 -9.52 14.50
C PHE A 259 9.86 -8.37 15.20
N ASN A 260 10.94 -7.87 14.60
CA ASN A 260 11.77 -6.79 15.12
C ASN A 260 10.97 -5.50 15.40
N GLU A 261 10.00 -5.17 14.55
CA GLU A 261 9.20 -3.97 14.68
C GLU A 261 7.73 -4.24 14.32
N THR A 262 6.81 -3.47 14.91
CA THR A 262 5.42 -3.39 14.48
C THR A 262 4.88 -1.97 14.68
N ILE A 263 3.74 -1.67 14.07
CA ILE A 263 3.01 -0.42 14.31
C ILE A 263 1.80 -0.77 15.16
N LEU A 264 1.79 -0.26 16.39
CA LEU A 264 0.61 -0.35 17.24
C LEU A 264 -0.48 0.58 16.74
N GLN A 265 -1.70 0.05 16.72
CA GLN A 265 -2.90 0.78 16.36
C GLN A 265 -3.98 0.58 17.44
N PRO A 266 -4.86 1.57 17.62
CA PRO A 266 -5.94 1.43 18.57
C PRO A 266 -7.08 0.63 17.95
N ASP A 267 -7.71 -0.23 18.75
CA ASP A 267 -9.05 -0.75 18.52
C ASP A 267 -10.05 0.20 19.24
N PRO A 268 -10.70 1.12 18.51
CA PRO A 268 -11.43 2.23 19.09
C PRO A 268 -12.82 1.83 19.61
N ILE A 269 -13.29 2.56 20.61
CA ILE A 269 -14.66 2.52 21.13
C ILE A 269 -15.21 3.93 21.26
N ALA A 270 -16.47 4.12 20.87
CA ALA A 270 -17.13 5.43 20.89
C ALA A 270 -18.63 5.31 21.19
N ILE A 271 -19.21 6.44 21.59
CA ILE A 271 -20.65 6.58 21.82
C ILE A 271 -21.27 7.28 20.60
N PHE A 272 -22.37 6.75 20.07
CA PHE A 272 -23.12 7.46 19.03
C PHE A 272 -23.79 8.72 19.60
N ALA A 273 -23.59 9.87 18.96
CA ALA A 273 -24.15 11.16 19.41
C ALA A 273 -25.69 11.16 19.48
N LYS A 274 -26.34 10.37 18.62
CA LYS A 274 -27.81 10.23 18.54
C LYS A 274 -28.34 9.00 19.29
N GLY A 275 -27.52 8.36 20.13
CA GLY A 275 -27.92 7.26 21.00
C GLY A 275 -29.07 7.66 21.94
N THR A 276 -29.83 6.67 22.42
CA THR A 276 -30.98 6.91 23.31
C THR A 276 -30.59 6.78 24.78
N TYR A 277 -29.72 5.82 25.11
CA TYR A 277 -29.30 5.50 26.48
C TYR A 277 -27.87 5.97 26.75
N LEU A 278 -27.65 7.30 26.67
CA LEU A 278 -26.30 7.88 26.72
C LEU A 278 -25.65 7.80 28.11
N SER A 279 -26.42 7.71 29.18
CA SER A 279 -25.86 7.58 30.54
C SER A 279 -25.25 6.20 30.74
N GLU A 280 -25.95 5.16 30.28
CA GLU A 280 -25.51 3.77 30.25
C GLU A 280 -24.29 3.61 29.34
N ALA A 281 -24.29 4.27 28.17
CA ALA A 281 -23.17 4.26 27.24
C ALA A 281 -21.89 4.85 27.87
N LYS A 282 -22.01 5.99 28.58
CA LYS A 282 -20.89 6.62 29.30
C LYS A 282 -20.34 5.71 30.39
N ALA A 283 -21.22 5.11 31.19
CA ALA A 283 -20.83 4.15 32.22
C ALA A 283 -20.11 2.93 31.61
N PHE A 284 -20.54 2.46 30.44
CA PHE A 284 -19.87 1.38 29.73
C PHE A 284 -18.47 1.76 29.24
N ILE A 285 -18.29 2.96 28.66
CA ILE A 285 -16.96 3.47 28.31
C ILE A 285 -16.06 3.55 29.54
N ASP A 286 -16.53 4.14 30.63
CA ASP A 286 -15.73 4.24 31.87
C ASP A 286 -15.32 2.86 32.37
N TYR A 287 -16.24 1.90 32.35
CA TYR A 287 -15.97 0.52 32.74
C TYR A 287 -14.92 -0.15 31.87
N VAL A 288 -15.05 -0.09 30.53
CA VAL A 288 -14.10 -0.70 29.57
C VAL A 288 -12.66 -0.22 29.79
N LEU A 289 -12.51 1.01 30.29
CA LEU A 289 -11.22 1.64 30.56
C LEU A 289 -10.68 1.35 31.98
N THR A 290 -11.43 0.66 32.84
CA THR A 290 -10.93 0.24 34.17
C THR A 290 -9.88 -0.86 34.07
N LYS A 291 -8.99 -0.99 35.06
CA LYS A 291 -8.09 -2.15 35.18
C LYS A 291 -8.84 -3.48 35.16
N GLN A 292 -10.01 -3.56 35.79
CA GLN A 292 -10.83 -4.77 35.84
C GLN A 292 -11.24 -5.23 34.43
N ALA A 293 -11.81 -4.34 33.62
CA ALA A 293 -12.19 -4.67 32.25
C ALA A 293 -10.96 -4.91 31.36
N GLN A 294 -9.88 -4.17 31.56
CA GLN A 294 -8.64 -4.34 30.80
C GLN A 294 -7.94 -5.68 31.08
N ASN A 295 -8.06 -6.24 32.29
CA ASN A 295 -7.61 -7.61 32.57
C ASN A 295 -8.47 -8.67 31.85
N ILE A 296 -9.76 -8.40 31.61
CA ILE A 296 -10.61 -9.29 30.80
C ILE A 296 -10.23 -9.18 29.33
N ILE A 297 -10.10 -7.95 28.81
CA ILE A 297 -9.69 -7.68 27.42
C ILE A 297 -8.30 -8.28 27.16
N GLY A 298 -7.38 -8.13 28.12
CA GLY A 298 -6.03 -8.69 28.12
C GLY A 298 -5.94 -10.20 27.94
N LYS A 299 -7.01 -10.96 28.16
CA LYS A 299 -7.02 -12.40 27.84
C LYS A 299 -7.01 -12.68 26.34
N TYR A 300 -7.44 -11.71 25.54
CA TYR A 300 -7.73 -11.88 24.12
C TYR A 300 -6.94 -10.89 23.27
N HIS A 301 -6.88 -9.62 23.65
CA HIS A 301 -6.27 -8.53 22.90
C HIS A 301 -5.26 -7.76 23.77
N LEU A 302 -4.40 -6.95 23.14
CA LEU A 302 -3.44 -6.13 23.90
C LEU A 302 -4.17 -5.06 24.73
N PRO A 303 -3.93 -4.96 26.04
CA PRO A 303 -4.58 -3.96 26.89
C PRO A 303 -3.98 -2.57 26.68
N ILE A 304 -4.74 -1.53 27.00
CA ILE A 304 -4.31 -0.13 26.92
C ILE A 304 -3.82 0.42 28.27
N ARG A 305 -3.70 -0.44 29.28
CA ARG A 305 -3.27 -0.06 30.64
C ARG A 305 -1.93 -0.70 31.00
N GLN A 306 -1.00 0.14 31.45
CA GLN A 306 0.31 -0.32 31.92
C GLN A 306 0.22 -1.21 33.16
N ASP A 307 -0.82 -1.02 33.99
CA ASP A 307 -1.07 -1.82 35.19
C ASP A 307 -1.97 -3.03 34.95
N ALA A 308 -2.26 -3.41 33.71
CA ALA A 308 -2.98 -4.65 33.38
C ALA A 308 -2.12 -5.88 33.70
N ASP A 309 -2.75 -6.92 34.24
CA ASP A 309 -2.08 -8.15 34.69
C ASP A 309 -2.15 -9.29 33.64
N GLU A 310 -2.99 -9.15 32.61
CA GLU A 310 -3.22 -10.15 31.57
C GLU A 310 -3.01 -9.52 30.18
N TYR A 311 -2.35 -10.27 29.28
CA TYR A 311 -2.13 -9.93 27.87
C TYR A 311 -1.89 -11.22 27.08
N PRO A 312 -2.29 -11.31 25.79
CA PRO A 312 -2.20 -12.54 24.98
C PRO A 312 -0.80 -12.80 24.41
N SER A 313 0.06 -11.78 24.41
CA SER A 313 1.43 -11.81 23.90
C SER A 313 2.44 -12.24 24.96
N GLU A 314 3.68 -12.51 24.53
CA GLU A 314 4.80 -12.74 25.46
C GLU A 314 5.17 -11.50 26.30
N TYR A 315 4.89 -10.30 25.78
CA TYR A 315 5.28 -9.02 26.35
C TYR A 315 4.07 -8.10 26.51
N SER A 316 4.09 -7.24 27.53
CA SER A 316 3.14 -6.14 27.62
C SER A 316 3.40 -5.13 26.49
N PRO A 317 2.37 -4.49 25.91
CA PRO A 317 2.55 -3.39 24.96
C PRO A 317 3.23 -2.16 25.59
N PHE A 318 3.46 -2.12 26.90
CA PHE A 318 4.17 -1.05 27.59
C PHE A 318 5.60 -1.43 28.00
N ASP A 319 6.04 -2.66 27.72
CA ASP A 319 7.39 -3.11 28.02
C ASP A 319 8.39 -2.47 27.06
N GLN A 320 9.57 -2.07 27.55
CA GLN A 320 10.63 -1.52 26.69
C GLN A 320 11.08 -2.47 25.58
N SER A 321 10.88 -3.78 25.76
CA SER A 321 11.20 -4.80 24.77
C SER A 321 10.10 -5.04 23.74
N PHE A 322 8.93 -4.39 23.87
CA PHE A 322 7.87 -4.54 22.89
C PHE A 322 8.33 -3.97 21.53
N PRO A 323 8.21 -4.75 20.45
CA PRO A 323 8.64 -4.30 19.13
C PRO A 323 7.77 -3.14 18.68
N HIS A 324 8.37 -1.99 18.35
CA HIS A 324 7.64 -0.82 17.89
C HIS A 324 8.51 0.07 17.00
N VAL A 325 7.87 0.77 16.07
CA VAL A 325 8.51 1.81 15.24
C VAL A 325 8.57 3.13 16.01
N GLU A 326 9.76 3.74 16.15
CA GLU A 326 9.95 5.00 16.88
C GLU A 326 9.46 6.25 16.10
N GLY A 327 9.36 6.19 14.76
CA GLY A 327 9.24 7.35 13.87
C GLY A 327 8.01 7.40 12.94
N TYR A 328 6.89 6.78 13.30
CA TYR A 328 5.73 6.66 12.41
C TYR A 328 5.12 8.01 11.97
N ASN A 329 5.12 8.28 10.65
CA ASN A 329 4.56 9.49 10.05
C ASN A 329 3.23 9.23 9.33
N GLN A 330 2.13 9.53 10.01
CA GLN A 330 0.76 9.34 9.52
C GLN A 330 0.43 10.19 8.27
N THR A 331 1.12 11.32 8.05
CA THR A 331 0.83 12.23 6.93
C THR A 331 1.26 11.63 5.59
N LEU A 332 2.29 10.77 5.58
CA LEU A 332 2.77 10.13 4.35
C LEU A 332 1.91 8.92 3.94
N GLN A 333 1.15 8.35 4.87
CA GLN A 333 0.45 7.09 4.65
C GLN A 333 -0.52 7.13 3.47
N GLU A 334 -1.25 8.23 3.26
CA GLU A 334 -2.21 8.34 2.14
C GLU A 334 -1.51 8.28 0.77
N ILE A 335 -0.45 9.09 0.58
CA ILE A 335 0.36 9.04 -0.64
C ILE A 335 0.95 7.65 -0.84
N ILE A 336 1.51 7.08 0.23
CA ILE A 336 2.21 5.81 0.16
C ILE A 336 1.24 4.66 -0.15
N GLY A 337 0.01 4.72 0.33
CA GLY A 337 -1.05 3.79 -0.04
C GLY A 337 -1.38 3.83 -1.54
N ASP A 338 -1.70 5.01 -2.07
CA ASP A 338 -1.98 5.19 -3.51
C ASP A 338 -0.78 4.76 -4.38
N TYR A 339 0.41 4.97 -3.84
CA TYR A 339 1.62 4.65 -4.55
C TYR A 339 1.98 3.17 -4.57
N TYR A 340 1.87 2.51 -3.41
CA TYR A 340 1.91 1.06 -3.29
C TYR A 340 0.86 0.41 -4.20
N GLN A 341 -0.35 0.97 -4.24
CA GLN A 341 -1.41 0.47 -5.13
C GLN A 341 -0.93 0.45 -6.58
N THR A 342 -0.35 1.56 -7.05
CA THR A 342 0.03 1.73 -8.46
C THR A 342 1.23 0.88 -8.86
N TRP A 343 2.22 0.74 -7.97
CA TRP A 343 3.45 0.00 -8.24
C TRP A 343 3.35 -1.49 -7.93
N ILE A 344 2.53 -1.89 -6.95
CA ILE A 344 2.55 -3.26 -6.42
C ILE A 344 1.19 -3.93 -6.59
N SER A 345 0.11 -3.37 -6.04
CA SER A 345 -1.21 -4.02 -6.08
C SER A 345 -1.72 -4.19 -7.52
N GLU A 346 -1.72 -3.12 -8.31
CA GLU A 346 -2.17 -3.14 -9.70
C GLU A 346 -1.24 -3.95 -10.62
N GLN A 347 0.03 -4.10 -10.24
CA GLN A 347 1.07 -4.75 -11.03
C GLN A 347 1.37 -6.18 -10.58
N HIS A 348 0.63 -6.71 -9.59
CA HIS A 348 0.95 -7.97 -8.93
C HIS A 348 1.19 -9.13 -9.91
N ASP A 349 0.34 -9.26 -10.94
CA ASP A 349 0.50 -10.31 -11.97
C ASP A 349 1.78 -10.11 -12.82
N LEU A 350 2.14 -8.87 -13.15
CA LEU A 350 3.37 -8.56 -13.88
C LEU A 350 4.62 -8.76 -13.01
N ILE A 351 4.56 -8.38 -11.73
CA ILE A 351 5.61 -8.66 -10.73
C ILE A 351 5.86 -10.16 -10.65
N ARG A 352 4.81 -10.97 -10.45
CA ARG A 352 4.94 -12.43 -10.41
C ARG A 352 5.53 -12.99 -11.71
N THR A 353 5.09 -12.48 -12.85
CA THR A 353 5.63 -12.90 -14.16
C THR A 353 7.11 -12.57 -14.29
N ALA A 354 7.51 -11.34 -13.99
CA ALA A 354 8.91 -10.91 -14.05
C ALA A 354 9.79 -11.72 -13.09
N TRP A 355 9.35 -11.90 -11.85
CA TRP A 355 10.09 -12.68 -10.86
C TRP A 355 10.34 -14.12 -11.30
N ASN A 356 9.30 -14.81 -11.79
CA ASN A 356 9.42 -16.18 -12.30
C ASN A 356 10.45 -16.30 -13.43
N GLU A 357 10.60 -15.27 -14.28
CA GLU A 357 11.61 -15.27 -15.33
C GLU A 357 13.00 -14.97 -14.78
N ILE A 358 13.13 -14.00 -13.87
CA ILE A 358 14.40 -13.61 -13.24
C ILE A 358 15.03 -14.76 -12.48
N GLU A 359 14.25 -15.54 -11.72
CA GLU A 359 14.77 -16.64 -10.91
C GLU A 359 15.39 -17.78 -11.73
N LYS A 360 15.09 -17.85 -13.03
CA LYS A 360 15.70 -18.83 -13.94
C LYS A 360 17.12 -18.44 -14.33
N LEU A 361 17.50 -17.18 -14.15
CA LEU A 361 18.81 -16.65 -14.52
C LEU A 361 19.89 -17.02 -13.50
N ASP A 362 21.15 -17.04 -13.93
CA ASP A 362 22.29 -17.12 -13.01
C ASP A 362 22.43 -15.79 -12.25
N LYS A 363 22.34 -15.81 -10.91
CA LYS A 363 22.43 -14.61 -10.07
C LYS A 363 23.74 -13.82 -10.23
N ALA A 364 24.79 -14.45 -10.78
CA ALA A 364 26.06 -13.78 -11.09
C ALA A 364 26.10 -13.14 -12.49
N SER A 365 25.06 -13.33 -13.29
CA SER A 365 25.01 -12.88 -14.67
C SER A 365 24.67 -11.39 -14.77
N HIS A 366 25.07 -10.79 -15.89
CA HIS A 366 24.73 -9.41 -16.20
C HIS A 366 23.21 -9.28 -16.38
N GLU A 367 22.59 -10.25 -17.06
CA GLU A 367 21.15 -10.32 -17.33
C GLU A 367 20.33 -10.36 -16.05
N TYR A 368 20.77 -11.16 -15.05
CA TYR A 368 20.16 -11.15 -13.73
C TYR A 368 20.26 -9.76 -13.13
N THR A 369 21.43 -9.12 -13.18
CA THR A 369 21.60 -7.77 -12.64
C THR A 369 20.67 -6.76 -13.33
N LEU A 370 20.52 -6.84 -14.66
CA LEU A 370 19.64 -5.97 -15.43
C LEU A 370 18.17 -6.18 -15.09
N ALA A 371 17.72 -7.43 -15.16
CA ALA A 371 16.34 -7.79 -14.91
C ALA A 371 15.97 -7.53 -13.44
N TRP A 372 16.89 -7.81 -12.52
CA TRP A 372 16.78 -7.48 -11.10
C TRP A 372 16.64 -5.99 -10.87
N ASN A 373 17.49 -5.17 -11.49
CA ASN A 373 17.41 -3.71 -11.36
C ASN A 373 16.08 -3.18 -11.90
N ASN A 374 15.59 -3.67 -13.04
CA ASN A 374 14.27 -3.30 -13.57
C ASN A 374 13.12 -3.78 -12.67
N PHE A 375 13.29 -4.92 -12.02
CA PHE A 375 12.31 -5.50 -11.12
C PHE A 375 12.20 -4.71 -9.81
N THR A 376 13.32 -4.32 -9.20
CA THR A 376 13.33 -3.50 -7.99
C THR A 376 13.39 -2.00 -8.25
N TYR A 377 13.24 -1.60 -9.52
CA TYR A 377 13.40 -0.22 -10.00
C TYR A 377 12.44 0.78 -9.36
N ALA A 378 11.35 0.31 -8.74
CA ALA A 378 10.49 1.13 -7.91
C ALA A 378 11.32 2.00 -6.94
N GLY A 379 12.32 1.44 -6.25
CA GLY A 379 13.16 2.22 -5.32
C GLY A 379 13.91 3.41 -5.94
N GLN A 380 14.14 3.44 -7.27
CA GLN A 380 14.81 4.54 -7.97
C GLN A 380 13.87 5.67 -8.41
N TYR A 381 12.61 5.36 -8.75
CA TYR A 381 11.59 6.38 -9.01
C TYR A 381 11.07 7.04 -7.72
N ILE A 382 11.54 6.55 -6.58
CA ILE A 382 11.01 6.89 -5.25
C ILE A 382 12.16 7.31 -4.37
N ASP A 383 12.86 8.35 -4.79
CA ASP A 383 13.60 9.12 -3.81
C ASP A 383 12.59 9.70 -2.80
N ARG A 384 12.85 9.51 -1.51
CA ARG A 384 12.07 10.14 -0.43
C ARG A 384 11.95 11.64 -0.65
N SER A 385 12.95 12.28 -1.26
CA SER A 385 12.93 13.70 -1.62
C SER A 385 11.87 14.03 -2.69
N GLU A 386 11.64 13.14 -3.66
CA GLU A 386 10.63 13.31 -4.71
C GLU A 386 9.21 13.16 -4.15
N ILE A 387 8.99 12.31 -3.15
CA ILE A 387 7.69 12.19 -2.47
C ILE A 387 7.27 13.51 -1.82
N GLU A 388 8.19 14.21 -1.14
CA GLU A 388 7.90 15.53 -0.59
C GLU A 388 7.59 16.56 -1.68
N VAL A 389 8.30 16.51 -2.81
CA VAL A 389 8.05 17.36 -3.97
C VAL A 389 6.65 17.10 -4.54
N VAL A 390 6.26 15.84 -4.70
CA VAL A 390 4.94 15.44 -5.19
C VAL A 390 3.83 15.85 -4.21
N TYR A 391 4.02 15.62 -2.91
CA TYR A 391 3.08 16.06 -1.87
C TYR A 391 2.83 17.57 -1.94
N ASN A 392 3.89 18.36 -2.11
CA ASN A 392 3.76 19.82 -2.26
C ASN A 392 3.09 20.21 -3.59
N LYS A 393 3.46 19.60 -4.72
CA LYS A 393 2.88 19.87 -6.05
C LYS A 393 1.40 19.48 -6.15
N THR A 394 0.96 18.53 -5.34
CA THR A 394 -0.45 18.11 -5.22
C THR A 394 -1.24 18.88 -4.16
N ASN A 395 -0.64 19.93 -3.57
CA ASN A 395 -1.22 20.71 -2.50
C ASN A 395 -1.64 19.82 -1.31
N ASN A 396 -0.65 19.14 -0.73
CA ASN A 396 -0.84 18.20 0.38
C ASN A 396 -1.80 17.06 0.01
N TRP A 397 -1.61 16.48 -1.17
CA TRP A 397 -2.46 15.39 -1.68
C TRP A 397 -3.97 15.71 -1.77
N THR A 398 -4.33 16.99 -2.00
CA THR A 398 -5.75 17.40 -2.15
C THR A 398 -6.16 17.77 -3.58
N ASN A 399 -5.21 18.07 -4.47
CA ASN A 399 -5.50 18.45 -5.85
C ASN A 399 -5.69 17.21 -6.74
N THR A 400 -6.94 16.79 -6.92
CA THR A 400 -7.31 15.57 -7.67
C THR A 400 -6.76 15.51 -9.10
N GLN A 401 -6.64 16.65 -9.80
CA GLN A 401 -6.12 16.67 -11.17
C GLN A 401 -4.62 16.34 -11.19
N ASN A 402 -3.84 16.93 -10.28
CA ASN A 402 -2.41 16.65 -10.16
C ASN A 402 -2.17 15.23 -9.66
N ILE A 403 -2.95 14.77 -8.67
CA ILE A 403 -2.89 13.39 -8.18
C ILE A 403 -3.11 12.42 -9.34
N THR A 404 -4.18 12.60 -10.13
CA THR A 404 -4.49 11.74 -11.28
C THR A 404 -3.35 11.70 -12.29
N ARG A 405 -2.68 12.84 -12.53
CA ARG A 405 -1.52 12.89 -13.44
C ARG A 405 -0.38 12.03 -12.92
N TYR A 406 0.02 12.18 -11.66
CA TYR A 406 1.10 11.39 -11.07
C TYR A 406 0.76 9.91 -11.01
N MET A 407 -0.48 9.56 -10.64
CA MET A 407 -0.95 8.18 -10.64
C MET A 407 -0.84 7.53 -12.03
N ASN A 408 -1.16 8.26 -13.10
CA ASN A 408 -1.03 7.75 -14.47
C ASN A 408 0.43 7.59 -14.89
N GLU A 409 1.30 8.53 -14.51
CA GLU A 409 2.75 8.46 -14.77
C GLU A 409 3.37 7.26 -14.06
N TRP A 410 3.09 7.09 -12.78
CA TRP A 410 3.54 5.95 -11.97
C TRP A 410 3.04 4.61 -12.53
N ARG A 411 1.79 4.54 -12.99
CA ARG A 411 1.24 3.35 -13.62
C ARG A 411 1.96 2.99 -14.92
N GLY A 412 2.28 4.00 -15.74
CA GLY A 412 3.06 3.82 -16.96
C GLY A 412 4.46 3.29 -16.67
N ASN A 413 5.17 3.94 -15.75
CA ASN A 413 6.55 3.58 -15.38
C ASN A 413 6.63 2.19 -14.77
N SER A 414 5.72 1.85 -13.85
CA SER A 414 5.69 0.51 -13.23
C SER A 414 5.39 -0.60 -14.24
N THR A 415 4.43 -0.39 -15.14
CA THR A 415 4.14 -1.34 -16.22
C THR A 415 5.38 -1.58 -17.09
N ILE A 416 6.09 -0.51 -17.47
CA ILE A 416 7.33 -0.58 -18.27
C ILE A 416 8.42 -1.34 -17.51
N ALA A 417 8.65 -1.00 -16.24
CA ALA A 417 9.68 -1.62 -15.42
C ALA A 417 9.52 -3.15 -15.32
N TYR A 418 8.33 -3.63 -14.94
CA TYR A 418 8.09 -5.07 -14.81
C TYR A 418 8.05 -5.81 -16.15
N SER A 419 7.55 -5.16 -17.21
CA SER A 419 7.60 -5.74 -18.56
C SER A 419 9.04 -5.88 -19.06
N ASN A 420 9.89 -4.87 -18.83
CA ASN A 420 11.30 -4.91 -19.19
C ASN A 420 12.05 -5.97 -18.37
N ALA A 421 11.79 -6.06 -17.07
CA ALA A 421 12.38 -7.08 -16.21
C ALA A 421 12.09 -8.50 -16.74
N ALA A 422 10.83 -8.78 -17.10
CA ALA A 422 10.45 -10.05 -17.71
C ALA A 422 11.12 -10.27 -19.07
N MET A 423 11.10 -9.26 -19.96
CA MET A 423 11.70 -9.38 -21.29
C MET A 423 13.21 -9.61 -21.24
N GLN A 424 13.94 -8.89 -20.38
CA GLN A 424 15.39 -9.06 -20.21
C GLN A 424 15.74 -10.46 -19.72
N ALA A 425 14.88 -11.07 -18.90
CA ALA A 425 15.04 -12.45 -18.48
C ALA A 425 14.70 -13.48 -19.57
N ILE A 426 13.78 -13.17 -20.49
CA ILE A 426 13.34 -14.07 -21.57
C ILE A 426 14.27 -14.03 -22.80
N VAL A 427 14.86 -12.88 -23.11
CA VAL A 427 15.54 -12.61 -24.39
C VAL A 427 16.79 -13.48 -24.64
N ASP A 428 17.29 -14.23 -23.65
CA ASP A 428 18.56 -14.95 -23.76
C ASP A 428 18.49 -16.49 -23.84
N GLU A 429 17.39 -17.08 -24.33
CA GLU A 429 17.48 -18.46 -24.86
C GLU A 429 18.49 -18.58 -26.04
N ASP A 430 18.96 -17.45 -26.62
CA ASP A 430 19.91 -17.39 -27.74
C ASP A 430 21.36 -16.93 -27.40
N GLY A 431 21.67 -16.61 -26.14
CA GLY A 431 23.03 -16.33 -25.65
C GLY A 431 23.58 -14.91 -25.94
N PRO A 432 24.75 -14.54 -25.37
CA PRO A 432 25.28 -13.17 -25.31
C PRO A 432 25.89 -12.70 -26.65
N GLY A 433 25.09 -12.73 -27.71
CA GLY A 433 25.39 -12.09 -28.98
C GLY A 433 25.10 -10.59 -28.89
N ALA A 434 26.03 -9.77 -29.35
CA ALA A 434 25.80 -8.34 -29.48
C ALA A 434 24.54 -8.10 -30.34
N THR A 435 23.52 -7.46 -29.78
CA THR A 435 22.29 -7.16 -30.53
C THR A 435 22.62 -6.12 -31.60
N ARG A 436 22.34 -6.43 -32.87
CA ARG A 436 22.50 -5.47 -33.96
C ARG A 436 21.15 -4.97 -34.47
N VAL A 437 21.13 -3.70 -34.88
CA VAL A 437 19.98 -3.05 -35.50
C VAL A 437 20.39 -2.59 -36.88
N LEU A 438 19.67 -3.08 -37.90
CA LEU A 438 19.76 -2.59 -39.27
C LEU A 438 18.77 -1.44 -39.45
N LEU A 439 19.28 -0.27 -39.81
CA LEU A 439 18.51 0.85 -40.32
C LEU A 439 18.57 0.83 -41.85
N GLU A 440 17.51 0.36 -42.49
CA GLU A 440 17.33 0.48 -43.93
C GLU A 440 16.93 1.92 -44.23
N THR A 441 17.81 2.73 -44.83
CA THR A 441 17.51 4.13 -45.17
C THR A 441 17.33 4.30 -46.67
N ASN A 442 16.74 5.43 -47.09
CA ASN A 442 16.67 5.78 -48.52
C ASN A 442 18.02 6.20 -49.13
N MET A 443 19.09 6.23 -48.33
CA MET A 443 20.47 6.54 -48.73
C MET A 443 21.40 5.32 -48.69
N GLY A 444 20.95 4.19 -48.13
CA GLY A 444 21.76 2.98 -47.90
C GLY A 444 21.50 2.39 -46.52
N ASP A 445 22.13 1.26 -46.22
CA ASP A 445 21.92 0.55 -44.96
C ASP A 445 22.96 0.97 -43.92
N ILE A 446 22.54 1.11 -42.66
CA ILE A 446 23.41 1.38 -41.50
C ILE A 446 23.17 0.29 -40.47
N THR A 447 24.23 -0.42 -40.06
CA THR A 447 24.14 -1.44 -39.00
C THR A 447 24.76 -0.89 -37.72
N ILE A 448 23.97 -0.89 -36.66
CA ILE A 448 24.38 -0.46 -35.32
C ILE A 448 24.51 -1.70 -34.44
N GLU A 449 25.62 -1.84 -33.73
CA GLU A 449 25.79 -2.80 -32.64
C GLU A 449 25.49 -2.10 -31.32
N LEU A 450 24.55 -2.65 -30.55
CA LEU A 450 24.12 -2.07 -29.27
C LEU A 450 25.00 -2.58 -28.13
N TYR A 451 25.36 -1.68 -27.23
CA TYR A 451 26.17 -2.00 -26.06
C TYR A 451 25.34 -2.74 -25.01
N THR A 452 25.96 -3.77 -24.42
CA THR A 452 25.33 -4.62 -23.41
C THR A 452 25.29 -3.97 -22.03
N ASP A 453 26.21 -3.03 -21.75
CA ASP A 453 26.35 -2.35 -20.46
C ASP A 453 25.52 -1.05 -20.36
N MET A 454 24.63 -0.82 -21.34
CA MET A 454 23.72 0.33 -21.41
C MET A 454 22.24 -0.13 -21.38
N PRO A 455 21.83 -0.92 -20.36
CA PRO A 455 20.56 -1.63 -20.36
C PRO A 455 19.31 -0.76 -20.48
N ILE A 456 19.26 0.43 -19.86
CA ILE A 456 18.08 1.29 -19.92
C ILE A 456 17.94 1.83 -21.35
N THR A 457 19.04 2.35 -21.88
CA THR A 457 19.07 3.04 -23.17
C THR A 457 18.96 2.05 -24.34
N THR A 458 19.72 0.96 -24.28
CA THR A 458 19.72 -0.13 -25.27
C THR A 458 18.37 -0.83 -25.30
N SER A 459 17.76 -1.14 -24.14
CA SER A 459 16.43 -1.80 -24.11
C SER A 459 15.35 -0.89 -24.66
N ASN A 460 15.38 0.40 -24.32
CA ASN A 460 14.46 1.38 -24.89
C ASN A 460 14.58 1.42 -26.42
N PHE A 461 15.79 1.60 -26.95
CA PHE A 461 16.02 1.63 -28.40
C PHE A 461 15.57 0.32 -29.08
N LYS A 462 15.94 -0.83 -28.53
CA LYS A 462 15.55 -2.16 -29.02
C LYS A 462 14.03 -2.35 -29.06
N ASN A 463 13.33 -1.95 -27.99
CA ASN A 463 11.87 -2.03 -27.92
C ASN A 463 11.20 -1.13 -28.96
N LEU A 464 11.70 0.10 -29.15
CA LEU A 464 11.17 1.04 -30.14
C LEU A 464 11.38 0.53 -31.58
N VAL A 465 12.51 -0.13 -31.86
CA VAL A 465 12.74 -0.85 -33.13
C VAL A 465 11.71 -1.96 -33.31
N GLN A 466 11.49 -2.82 -32.31
CA GLN A 466 10.53 -3.93 -32.41
C GLN A 466 9.07 -3.47 -32.58
N GLN A 467 8.73 -2.32 -31.99
CA GLN A 467 7.40 -1.70 -32.13
C GLN A 467 7.22 -0.96 -33.47
N GLY A 468 8.29 -0.83 -34.28
CA GLY A 468 8.25 -0.13 -35.55
C GLY A 468 8.20 1.40 -35.41
N VAL A 469 8.61 1.96 -34.26
CA VAL A 469 8.59 3.41 -34.01
C VAL A 469 9.52 4.17 -34.95
N TYR A 470 10.59 3.52 -35.39
CA TYR A 470 11.57 4.10 -36.31
C TYR A 470 11.25 3.89 -37.80
N ASP A 471 10.18 3.14 -38.12
CA ASP A 471 9.76 2.93 -39.51
C ASP A 471 9.19 4.24 -40.08
N ASP A 472 9.59 4.58 -41.31
CA ASP A 472 9.24 5.83 -41.98
C ASP A 472 9.64 7.12 -41.22
N ASN A 473 10.63 7.03 -40.31
CA ASN A 473 11.09 8.15 -39.48
C ASN A 473 12.21 8.94 -40.17
N ALA A 474 12.12 10.29 -40.16
CA ALA A 474 13.09 11.16 -40.83
C ALA A 474 14.30 11.49 -39.93
N PHE A 475 15.48 11.61 -40.55
CA PHE A 475 16.59 12.36 -39.96
C PHE A 475 16.25 13.85 -40.04
N HIS A 476 15.73 14.39 -38.95
CA HIS A 476 15.19 15.75 -38.90
C HIS A 476 16.25 16.81 -38.62
N ARG A 477 17.49 16.41 -38.29
CA ARG A 477 18.60 17.33 -38.04
C ARG A 477 19.93 16.71 -38.44
N VAL A 478 20.66 17.40 -39.32
CA VAL A 478 21.98 16.97 -39.83
C VAL A 478 22.97 18.14 -39.73
N ILE A 479 24.00 18.00 -38.89
CA ILE A 479 25.00 19.05 -38.68
C ILE A 479 26.37 18.49 -39.03
N SER A 480 26.93 18.95 -40.15
CA SER A 480 28.30 18.61 -40.57
C SER A 480 29.29 18.88 -39.44
N ASP A 481 30.29 18.01 -39.31
CA ASP A 481 31.29 18.02 -38.24
C ASP A 481 30.70 17.94 -36.82
N PHE A 482 29.49 17.40 -36.68
CA PHE A 482 28.86 17.17 -35.37
C PHE A 482 28.13 15.82 -35.32
N MET A 483 26.91 15.72 -35.85
CA MET A 483 26.07 14.51 -35.76
C MET A 483 24.93 14.50 -36.80
N ILE A 484 24.32 13.32 -36.98
CA ILE A 484 23.01 13.14 -37.64
C ILE A 484 21.99 12.63 -36.62
N GLN A 485 20.80 13.22 -36.56
CA GLN A 485 19.80 12.95 -35.52
C GLN A 485 18.44 12.57 -36.13
N GLY A 486 17.79 11.57 -35.54
CA GLY A 486 16.51 11.01 -35.97
C GLY A 486 15.72 10.42 -34.81
N GLY A 487 14.62 9.71 -35.12
CA GLY A 487 13.86 8.94 -34.14
C GLY A 487 12.80 9.74 -33.37
N GLU A 488 12.24 10.79 -33.94
CA GLU A 488 11.26 11.63 -33.23
C GLU A 488 9.88 10.95 -33.14
N ASP A 489 9.49 10.57 -31.92
CA ASP A 489 8.11 10.22 -31.55
C ASP A 489 7.75 10.86 -30.20
N PRO A 490 6.88 11.88 -30.17
CA PRO A 490 6.50 12.59 -28.94
C PRO A 490 5.59 11.79 -28.00
N SER A 491 5.10 10.63 -28.42
CA SER A 491 4.28 9.74 -27.58
C SER A 491 5.12 8.82 -26.69
N VAL A 492 6.43 8.72 -26.95
CA VAL A 492 7.35 7.89 -26.18
C VAL A 492 7.74 8.61 -24.88
N PRO A 493 7.52 7.98 -23.70
CA PRO A 493 7.94 8.54 -22.42
C PRO A 493 9.46 8.74 -22.32
N THR A 494 9.89 9.59 -21.39
CA THR A 494 11.31 9.77 -21.12
C THR A 494 11.88 8.63 -20.27
N ILE A 495 13.16 8.34 -20.47
CA ILE A 495 13.93 7.36 -19.72
C ILE A 495 15.01 8.05 -18.87
N PRO A 496 15.44 7.43 -17.75
CA PRO A 496 16.58 7.89 -16.97
C PRO A 496 17.87 7.85 -17.77
N ASP A 497 18.77 8.81 -17.52
CA ASP A 497 20.07 8.86 -18.17
C ASP A 497 20.99 7.77 -17.61
N GLU A 498 21.80 7.18 -18.49
CA GLU A 498 22.70 6.08 -18.19
C GLU A 498 24.10 6.44 -18.66
N PHE A 499 25.08 6.48 -17.75
CA PHE A 499 26.44 6.88 -18.08
C PHE A 499 27.44 5.86 -17.55
N THR A 500 28.38 5.45 -18.39
CA THR A 500 29.49 4.58 -18.00
C THR A 500 30.81 5.34 -18.09
N GLY A 501 31.83 4.88 -17.37
CA GLY A 501 33.15 5.53 -17.40
C GLY A 501 33.94 5.31 -18.71
N HIS A 502 33.39 4.56 -19.67
CA HIS A 502 34.13 4.10 -20.86
C HIS A 502 33.36 4.25 -22.18
N ASN A 503 32.05 4.40 -22.17
CA ASN A 503 31.27 4.70 -23.37
C ASN A 503 31.32 6.22 -23.63
N ARG A 504 31.98 6.61 -24.72
CA ARG A 504 32.28 8.01 -25.05
C ARG A 504 31.66 8.39 -26.38
N ASN A 505 31.31 9.67 -26.54
CA ASN A 505 30.73 10.23 -27.76
C ASN A 505 31.81 10.35 -28.85
N ASP A 506 32.42 9.24 -29.24
CA ASP A 506 33.43 9.14 -30.28
C ASP A 506 32.77 9.04 -31.66
N ARG A 507 33.48 9.35 -32.74
CA ARG A 507 32.96 9.19 -34.10
C ARG A 507 32.42 7.77 -34.32
N GLY A 508 31.23 7.68 -34.92
CA GLY A 508 30.56 6.40 -35.24
C GLY A 508 29.74 5.83 -34.09
N THR A 509 29.82 6.40 -32.89
CA THR A 509 28.95 5.98 -31.77
C THR A 509 27.54 6.55 -31.90
N VAL A 510 26.58 5.85 -31.28
CA VAL A 510 25.16 6.20 -31.24
C VAL A 510 24.80 6.60 -29.81
N ALA A 511 24.16 7.76 -29.66
CA ALA A 511 23.85 8.35 -28.37
C ALA A 511 22.40 8.84 -28.29
N MET A 512 21.86 8.84 -27.07
CA MET A 512 20.49 9.26 -26.79
C MET A 512 20.40 10.78 -26.82
N ALA A 513 19.50 11.31 -27.66
CA ALA A 513 19.20 12.73 -27.68
C ALA A 513 18.23 13.05 -26.54
N ASN A 514 18.43 14.21 -25.90
CA ASN A 514 17.63 14.64 -24.77
C ASN A 514 17.42 16.16 -24.81
N ILE A 515 16.61 16.67 -23.88
CA ILE A 515 16.39 18.11 -23.75
C ILE A 515 17.61 18.72 -23.08
N GLN A 516 18.20 19.73 -23.74
CA GLN A 516 19.40 20.42 -23.26
C GLN A 516 19.24 20.88 -21.81
N ASP A 517 20.22 20.54 -20.97
CA ASP A 517 20.30 20.84 -19.53
C ASP A 517 19.16 20.27 -18.67
N VAL A 518 18.42 19.27 -19.17
CA VAL A 518 17.37 18.57 -18.42
C VAL A 518 17.74 17.08 -18.28
N PRO A 519 18.20 16.63 -17.10
CA PRO A 519 18.48 15.22 -16.85
C PRO A 519 17.24 14.33 -17.06
N ASN A 520 17.46 13.06 -17.40
CA ASN A 520 16.44 12.02 -17.56
C ASN A 520 15.34 12.39 -18.56
N SER A 521 15.71 13.10 -19.63
CA SER A 521 14.78 13.60 -20.65
C SER A 521 14.93 12.93 -22.02
N GLY A 522 15.82 11.94 -22.15
CA GLY A 522 15.91 11.12 -23.36
C GLY A 522 14.64 10.29 -23.56
N SER A 523 14.22 10.07 -24.81
CA SER A 523 13.03 9.26 -25.12
C SER A 523 13.26 8.39 -26.36
N SER A 524 12.76 8.80 -27.52
CA SER A 524 12.87 8.08 -28.80
C SER A 524 14.01 8.59 -29.68
N GLN A 525 14.41 9.85 -29.51
CA GLN A 525 15.39 10.49 -30.38
C GLN A 525 16.82 10.01 -30.10
N PHE A 526 17.59 9.77 -31.16
CA PHE A 526 18.99 9.39 -31.08
C PHE A 526 19.82 10.16 -32.11
N PHE A 527 21.13 10.19 -31.91
CA PHE A 527 22.06 10.72 -32.91
C PHE A 527 23.28 9.81 -33.12
N ILE A 528 23.86 9.89 -34.32
CA ILE A 528 25.11 9.23 -34.68
C ILE A 528 26.22 10.30 -34.78
N ASN A 529 27.31 10.09 -34.05
CA ASN A 529 28.45 11.01 -34.00
C ASN A 529 29.25 11.01 -35.30
N LEU A 530 29.43 12.18 -35.93
CA LEU A 530 30.27 12.34 -37.13
C LEU A 530 31.75 12.61 -36.79
N VAL A 531 32.00 13.10 -35.58
CA VAL A 531 33.31 13.43 -35.01
C VAL A 531 33.32 13.06 -33.51
N ASP A 532 34.48 13.17 -32.87
CA ASP A 532 34.59 12.98 -31.42
C ASP A 532 33.98 14.18 -30.67
N ASN A 533 32.80 13.98 -30.09
CA ASN A 533 32.03 14.95 -29.32
C ASN A 533 32.12 14.73 -27.81
N ASN A 534 33.30 14.36 -27.29
CA ASN A 534 33.46 13.91 -25.90
C ASN A 534 33.05 14.91 -24.80
N TYR A 535 32.82 16.18 -25.15
CA TYR A 535 32.23 17.15 -24.23
C TYR A 535 30.76 16.83 -23.88
N LEU A 536 30.15 15.88 -24.60
CA LEU A 536 28.80 15.35 -24.39
C LEU A 536 28.79 14.08 -23.51
N ASP A 537 29.93 13.52 -23.11
CA ASP A 537 30.02 12.22 -22.39
C ASP A 537 29.18 12.14 -21.12
N LEU A 538 28.89 13.28 -20.47
CA LEU A 538 28.07 13.37 -19.25
C LEU A 538 26.68 14.00 -19.51
N LEU A 539 26.33 14.19 -20.78
CA LEU A 539 25.09 14.82 -21.21
C LEU A 539 24.25 13.88 -22.07
N HIS A 540 24.88 13.03 -22.88
CA HIS A 540 24.20 12.12 -23.81
C HIS A 540 24.72 10.69 -23.64
N PRO A 541 23.91 9.78 -23.08
CA PRO A 541 24.21 8.34 -22.96
C PRO A 541 24.59 7.71 -24.30
N VAL A 542 25.77 7.11 -24.39
CA VAL A 542 26.24 6.39 -25.59
C VAL A 542 25.92 4.91 -25.43
N PHE A 543 25.09 4.37 -26.32
CA PHE A 543 24.49 3.04 -26.17
C PHE A 543 24.75 2.07 -27.32
N GLY A 544 25.53 2.48 -28.33
CA GLY A 544 25.95 1.59 -29.41
C GLY A 544 26.95 2.25 -30.35
N GLU A 545 27.33 1.52 -31.39
CA GLU A 545 28.23 1.98 -32.44
C GLU A 545 27.83 1.48 -33.82
N VAL A 546 28.14 2.26 -34.86
CA VAL A 546 27.96 1.87 -36.26
C VAL A 546 29.06 0.89 -36.63
N VAL A 547 28.68 -0.36 -36.87
CA VAL A 547 29.59 -1.45 -37.26
C VAL A 547 29.63 -1.68 -38.78
N ASP A 548 28.62 -1.22 -39.51
CA ASP A 548 28.59 -1.19 -40.98
C ASP A 548 27.77 0.00 -41.49
N GLY A 549 28.12 0.54 -42.66
CA GLY A 549 27.41 1.67 -43.28
C GLY A 549 27.85 3.06 -42.78
N MET A 550 29.05 3.21 -42.22
CA MET A 550 29.55 4.55 -41.84
C MET A 550 29.76 5.48 -43.05
N ASP A 551 30.01 4.93 -44.24
CA ASP A 551 30.04 5.67 -45.50
C ASP A 551 28.66 6.22 -45.90
N VAL A 552 27.58 5.51 -45.54
CA VAL A 552 26.20 5.99 -45.68
C VAL A 552 25.94 7.13 -44.70
N VAL A 553 26.37 7.01 -43.45
CA VAL A 553 26.29 8.08 -42.44
C VAL A 553 27.02 9.34 -42.93
N ASP A 554 28.23 9.19 -43.47
CA ASP A 554 29.00 10.30 -44.06
C ASP A 554 28.27 10.90 -45.28
N ALA A 555 27.66 10.08 -46.13
CA ALA A 555 26.87 10.58 -47.27
C ALA A 555 25.62 11.36 -46.84
N ILE A 556 24.98 10.97 -45.73
CA ILE A 556 23.87 11.72 -45.12
C ILE A 556 24.38 13.06 -44.58
N ALA A 557 25.59 13.12 -44.00
CA ALA A 557 26.15 14.36 -43.47
C ALA A 557 26.38 15.45 -44.52
N GLU A 558 26.60 15.05 -45.78
CA GLU A 558 26.88 15.96 -46.92
C GLU A 558 25.62 16.51 -47.60
N VAL A 559 24.42 16.15 -47.15
CA VAL A 559 23.17 16.63 -47.75
C VAL A 559 22.95 18.12 -47.44
N GLU A 560 22.38 18.85 -48.40
CA GLU A 560 22.05 20.26 -48.20
C GLU A 560 20.99 20.40 -47.10
N THR A 561 21.22 21.29 -46.13
CA THR A 561 20.30 21.54 -45.02
C THR A 561 19.75 22.97 -45.04
N SER A 562 18.66 23.21 -44.31
CA SER A 562 18.05 24.53 -44.15
C SER A 562 18.96 25.59 -43.52
N GLY A 563 20.13 25.20 -43.00
CA GLY A 563 21.01 26.04 -42.20
C GLY A 563 20.47 26.31 -40.80
N GLU A 564 21.14 27.21 -40.08
CA GLU A 564 20.80 27.55 -38.69
C GLU A 564 19.37 28.10 -38.54
N PRO A 565 18.71 27.83 -37.39
CA PRO A 565 19.14 26.97 -36.28
C PRO A 565 18.73 25.49 -36.43
N TYR A 566 17.99 25.15 -37.50
CA TYR A 566 17.26 23.88 -37.57
C TYR A 566 18.04 22.76 -38.26
N TYR A 567 18.85 23.08 -39.28
CA TYR A 567 19.65 22.12 -40.06
C TYR A 567 18.84 20.91 -40.56
N ILE A 568 17.61 21.16 -41.03
CA ILE A 568 16.75 20.12 -41.58
C ILE A 568 17.24 19.78 -42.99
N PRO A 569 17.45 18.50 -43.34
CA PRO A 569 17.75 18.10 -44.72
C PRO A 569 16.72 18.63 -45.72
N ILE A 570 17.18 19.26 -46.81
CA ILE A 570 16.29 19.78 -47.87
C ILE A 570 15.72 18.63 -48.68
N GLN A 571 16.54 17.63 -48.96
CA GLN A 571 16.08 16.36 -49.50
C GLN A 571 15.59 15.47 -48.35
N ASP A 572 14.59 14.65 -48.63
CA ASP A 572 14.08 13.69 -47.67
C ASP A 572 15.15 12.62 -47.39
N VAL A 573 15.58 12.50 -46.14
CA VAL A 573 16.48 11.47 -45.65
C VAL A 573 15.79 10.77 -44.49
N ARG A 574 15.50 9.48 -44.64
CA ARG A 574 14.68 8.75 -43.67
C ARG A 574 15.08 7.29 -43.53
N ILE A 575 14.76 6.76 -42.36
CA ILE A 575 14.74 5.34 -42.06
C ILE A 575 13.45 4.80 -42.70
N ILE A 576 13.60 3.93 -43.69
CA ILE A 576 12.50 3.21 -44.31
C ILE A 576 12.01 2.15 -43.31
N LYS A 577 12.94 1.45 -42.68
CA LYS A 577 12.65 0.41 -41.71
C LYS A 577 13.81 0.23 -40.72
N ALA A 578 13.49 -0.03 -39.46
CA ALA A 578 14.47 -0.49 -38.47
C ALA A 578 14.14 -1.93 -38.08
N GLN A 579 15.16 -2.80 -38.01
CA GLN A 579 14.96 -4.18 -37.58
C GLN A 579 16.17 -4.75 -36.84
N ILE A 580 15.91 -5.64 -35.89
CA ILE A 580 16.97 -6.40 -35.21
C ILE A 580 17.50 -7.46 -36.18
N VAL A 581 18.82 -7.62 -36.22
CA VAL A 581 19.53 -8.58 -37.05
C VAL A 581 20.57 -9.34 -36.22
N ASP A 582 20.80 -10.62 -36.57
CA ASP A 582 21.73 -11.53 -35.89
C ASP A 582 23.21 -11.33 -36.31
#